data_AF-A0A923AHY9-F1
#
_entry.id   AF-A0A923AHY9-F1
#
_cell.length_a   1.000
_cell.length_b   1.000
_cell.length_c   1.000
_cell.angle_alpha   90.00
_cell.angle_beta   90.00
_cell.angle_gamma   90.00
#
_symmetry.space_group_name_H-M   'P 1'
#
loop_
_entity.id
_entity.type
_entity.pdbx_description
1 polymer ?
#
loop_
_entity_poly.entity_id
_entity_poly.type
_entity_poly.pdbx_seq_one_letter_code
_entity_poly.pdbx_strand_id
1 'polypeptide(L)'
;MNGGPIFFSDTTSYVRAADAVAYRATGHATIWSDVISSAEKGAAARAGAASGAGAGLAVPGASVEQQSSSFEKNIILGRSIFYGGLLYCGVLLGGLALSAGVQALLAGVAIIGGIRHFADPAREPIRFRALVLAAMAIAAGATSLPYFASFLMPDVFAGLAIWAAAMVLTGWARESFGWRLFWAALLCFAALAHALHMLLLVALGGVGCGLRLLRGRSAPLAPIALLFGAAAVGLAGDAAFQLGIGALAHRETVRPPFLAMRVIADGPGAAYLREDCARTDFALCAFRGAPSSNSDVLLWSADPRLGMFTSASAADQRRIAREQMGFVAAVVWRYPGWTMAAMLGNFARQLRLLGLREFSTPVLADPEVAARMPPPVRMMIARSPAERGALPTVLYRWLVWPVTLLAIGITLIAVRREGWRIGGPALVMGMGIVLNAAICGMLSVPADRYQDRVAWLVVLFAVLAWRNPAPKSGFRR
;
A
#
# COMPACT_ATOMS: atom_id res chain seq x y z
N MET A 1 -14.18 4.86 -16.79
CA MET A 1 -14.29 6.18 -16.13
C MET A 1 -13.08 7.05 -16.41
N ASN A 2 -11.84 6.63 -16.11
CA ASN A 2 -10.67 7.51 -16.27
C ASN A 2 -10.00 7.51 -17.66
N GLY A 3 -10.38 6.61 -18.58
CA GLY A 3 -9.74 6.52 -19.91
C GLY A 3 -8.29 6.00 -19.91
N GLY A 4 -7.75 5.64 -18.74
CA GLY A 4 -6.41 5.09 -18.57
C GLY A 4 -6.14 4.74 -17.10
N PRO A 5 -4.98 4.15 -16.79
CA PRO A 5 -4.58 3.87 -15.41
C PRO A 5 -4.44 5.15 -14.58
N ILE A 6 -4.61 5.04 -13.28
CA ILE A 6 -4.52 6.17 -12.34
C ILE A 6 -3.15 6.15 -11.69
N PHE A 7 -2.46 7.29 -11.74
CA PHE A 7 -1.11 7.46 -11.20
C PHE A 7 -1.13 8.04 -9.80
N PHE A 8 -0.11 7.72 -9.03
CA PHE A 8 0.22 8.35 -7.75
C PHE A 8 1.66 8.89 -7.80
N SER A 9 2.04 9.73 -6.84
CA SER A 9 3.41 10.27 -6.75
C SER A 9 4.46 9.15 -6.71
N ASP A 10 4.17 8.07 -5.98
CA ASP A 10 5.04 6.90 -5.86
C ASP A 10 5.10 6.00 -7.10
N THR A 11 4.14 6.10 -8.04
CA THR A 11 4.10 5.23 -9.23
C THR A 11 5.40 5.33 -10.03
N THR A 12 5.95 6.54 -10.13
CA THR A 12 7.22 6.79 -10.84
C THR A 12 8.38 6.02 -10.21
N SER A 13 8.43 5.92 -8.88
CA SER A 13 9.47 5.20 -8.15
C SER A 13 9.41 3.70 -8.41
N TYR A 14 8.22 3.11 -8.49
CA TYR A 14 8.05 1.69 -8.81
C TYR A 14 8.55 1.35 -10.21
N VAL A 15 8.13 2.13 -11.21
CA VAL A 15 8.51 1.89 -12.62
C VAL A 15 10.01 2.11 -12.82
N ARG A 16 10.55 3.23 -12.33
CA ARG A 16 11.96 3.59 -12.51
C ARG A 16 12.91 2.63 -11.80
N ALA A 17 12.53 2.12 -10.62
CA ALA A 17 13.37 1.14 -9.92
C ALA A 17 13.49 -0.17 -10.71
N ALA A 18 12.37 -0.67 -11.25
CA ALA A 18 12.37 -1.88 -12.07
C ALA A 18 13.09 -1.67 -13.41
N ASP A 19 12.83 -0.54 -14.07
CA ASP A 19 13.49 -0.16 -15.31
C ASP A 19 15.01 -0.03 -15.13
N ALA A 20 15.49 0.62 -14.07
CA ALA A 20 16.91 0.76 -13.78
C ALA A 20 17.61 -0.60 -13.61
N VAL A 21 16.97 -1.54 -12.91
CA VAL A 21 17.51 -2.90 -12.72
C VAL A 21 17.53 -3.64 -14.06
N ALA A 22 16.44 -3.59 -14.84
CA ALA A 22 16.33 -4.25 -16.13
C ALA A 22 17.32 -3.69 -17.16
N TYR A 23 17.48 -2.37 -17.21
CA TYR A 23 18.45 -1.68 -18.06
C TYR A 23 19.88 -2.10 -17.73
N ARG A 24 20.25 -2.15 -16.45
CA ARG A 24 21.60 -2.61 -16.06
C ARG A 24 21.84 -4.09 -16.37
N ALA A 25 20.81 -4.92 -16.24
CA ALA A 25 20.94 -6.36 -16.47
C ALA A 25 20.96 -6.73 -17.96
N THR A 26 20.24 -6.00 -18.81
CA THR A 26 19.99 -6.38 -20.21
C THR A 26 20.47 -5.37 -21.25
N GLY A 27 20.77 -4.13 -20.85
CA GLY A 27 21.05 -3.02 -21.74
C GLY A 27 19.83 -2.45 -22.48
N HIS A 28 18.64 -3.02 -22.28
CA HIS A 28 17.42 -2.58 -22.94
C HIS A 28 16.86 -1.31 -22.30
N ALA A 29 16.86 -0.20 -23.06
CA ALA A 29 16.32 1.09 -22.61
C ALA A 29 14.83 1.22 -22.95
N THR A 30 14.09 1.87 -22.07
CA THR A 30 12.71 2.30 -22.31
C THR A 30 12.59 3.83 -22.19
N ILE A 31 11.40 4.37 -22.47
CA ILE A 31 11.10 5.80 -22.25
C ILE A 31 11.33 6.26 -20.80
N TRP A 32 11.38 5.32 -19.84
CA TRP A 32 11.67 5.60 -18.43
C TRP A 32 13.19 5.62 -18.14
N SER A 33 14.00 4.95 -18.96
CA SER A 33 15.46 4.93 -18.86
C SER A 33 16.07 6.29 -19.23
N ASP A 34 15.46 7.01 -20.18
CA ASP A 34 15.94 8.32 -20.62
C ASP A 34 15.82 9.41 -19.54
N VAL A 35 14.80 9.30 -18.68
CA VAL A 35 14.63 10.19 -17.52
C VAL A 35 15.74 9.93 -16.48
N ILE A 36 16.21 8.69 -16.38
CA ILE A 36 17.33 8.31 -15.49
C ILE A 36 18.66 8.81 -16.09
N SER A 37 18.91 8.55 -17.37
CA SER A 37 20.16 8.95 -18.03
C SER A 37 20.32 10.48 -18.12
N SER A 38 19.23 11.22 -18.30
CA SER A 38 19.24 12.70 -18.31
C SER A 38 19.52 13.28 -16.93
N ALA A 39 18.96 12.67 -15.86
CA ALA A 39 19.26 13.04 -14.48
C ALA A 39 20.73 12.74 -14.13
N GLU A 40 21.24 11.57 -14.49
CA GLU A 40 22.65 11.19 -14.27
C GLU A 40 23.64 12.08 -15.04
N LYS A 41 23.34 12.41 -16.31
CA LYS A 41 24.14 13.36 -17.10
C LYS A 41 24.11 14.78 -16.54
N GLY A 42 22.95 15.24 -16.09
CA GLY A 42 22.80 16.53 -15.42
C GLY A 42 23.55 16.61 -14.08
N ALA A 43 23.63 15.51 -13.34
CA ALA A 43 24.42 15.40 -12.12
C ALA A 43 25.94 15.36 -12.40
N ALA A 44 26.37 14.65 -13.45
CA ALA A 44 27.77 14.59 -13.86
C ALA A 44 28.30 15.93 -14.38
N ALA A 45 27.51 16.65 -15.20
CA ALA A 45 27.85 17.98 -15.68
C ALA A 45 27.97 19.00 -14.53
N ARG A 46 27.10 18.93 -13.53
CA ARG A 46 27.15 19.77 -12.32
C ARG A 46 28.33 19.42 -11.41
N ALA A 47 28.71 18.15 -11.31
CA ALA A 47 29.90 17.72 -10.58
C ALA A 47 31.20 18.21 -11.26
N GLY A 48 31.26 18.17 -12.59
CA GLY A 48 32.38 18.70 -13.37
C GLY A 48 32.50 20.23 -13.29
N ALA A 49 31.38 20.95 -13.19
CA ALA A 49 31.37 22.40 -12.96
C ALA A 49 31.86 22.78 -11.55
N ALA A 50 31.50 22.00 -10.52
CA ALA A 50 31.94 22.22 -9.14
C ALA A 50 33.44 21.92 -8.93
N SER A 51 34.05 21.04 -9.74
CA SER A 51 35.50 20.76 -9.69
C SER A 51 36.35 21.80 -10.44
N GLY A 52 35.74 22.68 -11.23
CA GLY A 52 36.42 23.75 -11.97
C GLY A 52 36.44 25.11 -11.27
N ALA A 53 35.66 25.30 -10.20
CA ALA A 53 35.64 26.53 -9.42
C ALA A 53 36.60 26.41 -8.23
N GLY A 54 37.74 27.08 -8.32
CA GLY A 54 38.76 27.14 -7.27
C GLY A 54 38.21 27.66 -5.93
N ALA A 55 38.84 27.18 -4.85
CA ALA A 55 38.53 27.50 -3.46
C ALA A 55 38.45 29.01 -3.20
N GLY A 56 37.25 29.50 -2.88
CA GLY A 56 36.99 30.86 -2.43
C GLY A 56 35.88 30.88 -1.38
N LEU A 57 36.26 31.18 -0.14
CA LEU A 57 35.49 31.65 1.02
C LEU A 57 33.97 31.38 1.06
N ALA A 58 33.57 30.53 2.02
CA ALA A 58 32.18 30.28 2.39
C ALA A 58 31.48 31.56 2.88
N VAL A 59 30.36 31.90 2.23
CA VAL A 59 29.35 32.87 2.70
C VAL A 59 28.04 32.09 2.90
N PRO A 60 27.27 32.32 4.00
CA PRO A 60 26.06 31.56 4.28
C PRO A 60 24.91 32.05 3.40
N GLY A 61 24.45 31.17 2.51
CA GLY A 61 23.33 31.43 1.61
C GLY A 61 23.15 30.31 0.60
N ALA A 62 22.88 29.09 1.08
CA ALA A 62 22.67 27.93 0.21
C ALA A 62 21.37 28.11 -0.60
N SER A 63 21.52 28.44 -1.87
CA SER A 63 20.42 28.50 -2.84
C SER A 63 19.87 27.10 -3.13
N VAL A 64 18.57 27.08 -3.40
CA VAL A 64 17.66 25.94 -3.68
C VAL A 64 18.21 24.93 -4.71
N GLU A 65 19.19 25.31 -5.52
CA GLU A 65 19.74 24.52 -6.63
C GLU A 65 20.63 23.34 -6.19
N GLN A 66 21.38 23.50 -5.09
CA GLN A 66 22.29 22.46 -4.60
C GLN A 66 21.53 21.29 -3.92
N GLN A 67 20.31 21.55 -3.46
CA GLN A 67 19.46 20.62 -2.72
C GLN A 67 18.80 19.57 -3.61
N SER A 68 18.42 19.94 -4.85
CA SER A 68 17.89 19.01 -5.86
C SER A 68 18.84 17.85 -6.21
N SER A 69 20.16 18.07 -6.06
CA SER A 69 21.20 17.10 -6.41
C SER A 69 21.40 15.96 -5.40
N SER A 70 20.90 16.12 -4.16
CA SER A 70 21.11 15.15 -3.08
C SER A 70 20.21 13.92 -3.22
N PHE A 71 18.96 14.14 -3.67
CA PHE A 71 17.96 13.10 -3.91
C PHE A 71 18.31 12.22 -5.12
N GLU A 72 19.09 12.75 -6.08
CA GLU A 72 19.58 12.00 -7.25
C GLU A 72 20.79 11.10 -6.93
N LYS A 73 21.53 11.36 -5.84
CA LYS A 73 22.73 10.58 -5.49
C LYS A 73 22.44 9.30 -4.73
N ASN A 74 21.36 9.23 -3.96
CA ASN A 74 20.93 8.04 -3.21
C ASN A 74 19.85 7.27 -3.98
N ILE A 75 20.02 5.95 -4.12
CA ILE A 75 18.91 5.10 -4.57
C ILE A 75 17.97 4.93 -3.36
N ILE A 76 16.87 5.68 -3.35
CA ILE A 76 15.86 5.58 -2.30
C ILE A 76 15.12 4.24 -2.48
N LEU A 77 15.44 3.29 -1.60
CA LEU A 77 14.75 2.02 -1.53
C LEU A 77 13.60 2.14 -0.53
N GLY A 78 12.38 2.21 -1.04
CA GLY A 78 11.18 2.14 -0.19
C GLY A 78 9.96 1.59 -0.90
N ARG A 79 10.16 1.08 -2.13
CA ARG A 79 9.10 0.66 -3.04
C ARG A 79 9.47 -0.72 -3.57
N SER A 80 8.48 -1.62 -3.58
CA SER A 80 8.68 -3.03 -3.96
C SER A 80 9.12 -3.15 -5.41
N ILE A 81 10.26 -3.80 -5.63
CA ILE A 81 10.73 -4.19 -6.96
C ILE A 81 9.78 -5.20 -7.63
N PHE A 82 9.09 -6.02 -6.85
CA PHE A 82 8.17 -7.03 -7.38
C PHE A 82 6.91 -6.38 -7.96
N TYR A 83 6.37 -5.38 -7.27
CA TYR A 83 5.30 -4.55 -7.85
C TYR A 83 5.81 -3.70 -9.01
N GLY A 84 7.02 -3.13 -8.89
CA GLY A 84 7.70 -2.45 -9.99
C GLY A 84 7.83 -3.33 -11.24
N GLY A 85 8.13 -4.62 -11.08
CA GLY A 85 8.20 -5.61 -12.15
C GLY A 85 6.87 -5.81 -12.87
N LEU A 86 5.76 -5.84 -12.14
CA LEU A 86 4.41 -5.86 -12.75
C LEU A 86 4.16 -4.61 -13.60
N LEU A 87 4.59 -3.44 -13.13
CA LEU A 87 4.47 -2.20 -13.91
C LEU A 87 5.40 -2.18 -15.12
N TYR A 88 6.64 -2.64 -14.94
CA TYR A 88 7.65 -2.72 -15.99
C TYR A 88 7.24 -3.67 -17.12
N CYS A 89 6.66 -4.83 -16.81
CA CYS A 89 6.05 -5.69 -17.83
C CYS A 89 4.97 -4.95 -18.62
N GLY A 90 4.19 -4.09 -17.97
CA GLY A 90 3.23 -3.22 -18.65
C GLY A 90 3.92 -2.23 -19.59
N VAL A 91 5.04 -1.63 -19.18
CA VAL A 91 5.85 -0.75 -20.04
C VAL A 91 6.33 -1.50 -21.30
N LEU A 92 6.84 -2.73 -21.15
CA LEU A 92 7.34 -3.53 -22.27
C LEU A 92 6.26 -3.99 -23.24
N LEU A 93 5.06 -4.31 -22.75
CA LEU A 93 3.99 -4.95 -23.54
C LEU A 93 2.96 -3.97 -24.11
N GLY A 94 3.24 -2.66 -24.11
CA GLY A 94 2.41 -1.67 -24.80
C GLY A 94 1.62 -0.70 -23.90
N GLY A 95 1.92 -0.65 -22.59
CA GLY A 95 1.50 0.44 -21.69
C GLY A 95 1.00 -0.01 -20.32
N LEU A 96 1.07 0.90 -19.35
CA LEU A 96 0.68 0.68 -17.94
C LEU A 96 -0.81 0.34 -17.75
N ALA A 97 -1.64 0.51 -18.78
CA ALA A 97 -3.01 0.00 -18.81
C ALA A 97 -3.08 -1.52 -18.67
N LEU A 98 -2.07 -2.24 -19.19
CA LEU A 98 -1.98 -3.70 -19.02
C LEU A 98 -1.82 -4.07 -17.55
N SER A 99 -0.98 -3.36 -16.80
CA SER A 99 -0.78 -3.59 -15.37
C SER A 99 -2.09 -3.39 -14.59
N ALA A 100 -2.84 -2.32 -14.89
CA ALA A 100 -4.19 -2.13 -14.36
C ALA A 100 -5.16 -3.26 -14.75
N GLY A 101 -5.10 -3.72 -16.01
CA GLY A 101 -5.86 -4.87 -16.50
C GLY A 101 -5.55 -6.16 -15.73
N VAL A 102 -4.28 -6.44 -15.44
CA VAL A 102 -3.85 -7.59 -14.64
C VAL A 102 -4.38 -7.49 -13.21
N GLN A 103 -4.29 -6.32 -12.58
CA GLN A 103 -4.87 -6.09 -11.24
C GLN A 103 -6.39 -6.34 -11.23
N ALA A 104 -7.11 -5.82 -12.23
CA ALA A 104 -8.55 -6.03 -12.37
C ALA A 104 -8.90 -7.51 -12.63
N LEU A 105 -8.12 -8.20 -13.46
CA LEU A 105 -8.30 -9.62 -13.74
C LEU A 105 -8.10 -10.46 -12.48
N LEU A 106 -7.02 -10.22 -11.72
CA LEU A 106 -6.75 -10.91 -10.46
C LEU A 106 -7.86 -10.67 -9.44
N ALA A 107 -8.37 -9.43 -9.34
CA ALA A 107 -9.51 -9.13 -8.49
C ALA A 107 -10.77 -9.89 -8.94
N GLY A 108 -11.05 -9.93 -10.24
CA GLY A 108 -12.18 -10.68 -10.79
C GLY A 108 -12.08 -12.18 -10.52
N VAL A 109 -10.93 -12.80 -10.77
CA VAL A 109 -10.67 -14.22 -10.50
C VAL A 109 -10.79 -14.51 -9.00
N ALA A 110 -10.28 -13.64 -8.14
CA ALA A 110 -10.42 -13.79 -6.68
C ALA A 110 -11.88 -13.71 -6.22
N ILE A 111 -12.68 -12.77 -6.77
CA ILE A 111 -14.12 -12.69 -6.47
C ILE A 111 -14.82 -13.98 -6.90
N ILE A 112 -14.59 -14.46 -8.13
CA ILE A 112 -15.17 -15.71 -8.64
C ILE A 112 -14.75 -16.89 -7.75
N GLY A 113 -13.48 -16.97 -7.38
CA GLY A 113 -12.94 -17.98 -6.47
C GLY A 113 -13.68 -18.02 -5.14
N GLY A 114 -13.85 -16.86 -4.51
CA GLY A 114 -14.55 -16.76 -3.24
C GLY A 114 -16.05 -17.06 -3.32
N ILE A 115 -16.73 -16.71 -4.42
CA ILE A 115 -18.15 -17.02 -4.63
C ILE A 115 -18.42 -18.53 -4.58
N ARG A 116 -17.46 -19.37 -4.99
CA ARG A 116 -17.56 -20.84 -4.91
C ARG A 116 -17.75 -21.35 -3.49
N HIS A 117 -17.40 -20.57 -2.46
CA HIS A 117 -17.64 -20.94 -1.06
C HIS A 117 -19.10 -20.77 -0.64
N PHE A 118 -19.90 -20.04 -1.43
CA PHE A 118 -21.29 -19.68 -1.13
C PHE A 118 -22.29 -20.32 -2.09
N ALA A 119 -21.86 -20.63 -3.32
CA ALA A 119 -22.62 -21.37 -4.32
C ALA A 119 -21.70 -22.33 -5.09
N ASP A 120 -22.04 -23.61 -5.11
CA ASP A 120 -21.26 -24.63 -5.83
C ASP A 120 -21.52 -24.50 -7.35
N PRO A 121 -20.48 -24.30 -8.18
CA PRO A 121 -20.67 -24.14 -9.62
C PRO A 121 -21.19 -25.39 -10.33
N ALA A 122 -20.98 -26.59 -9.76
CA ALA A 122 -21.44 -27.85 -10.33
C ALA A 122 -22.88 -28.17 -9.91
N ARG A 123 -23.25 -27.87 -8.66
CA ARG A 123 -24.58 -28.18 -8.11
C ARG A 123 -25.60 -27.06 -8.29
N GLU A 124 -25.17 -25.80 -8.27
CA GLU A 124 -26.01 -24.61 -8.34
C GLU A 124 -25.57 -23.65 -9.47
N PRO A 125 -25.45 -24.10 -10.74
CA PRO A 125 -24.82 -23.32 -11.82
C PRO A 125 -25.53 -22.00 -12.12
N ILE A 126 -26.86 -21.98 -12.11
CA ILE A 126 -27.66 -20.75 -12.37
C ILE A 126 -27.41 -19.73 -11.26
N ARG A 127 -27.47 -20.17 -10.00
CA ARG A 127 -27.23 -19.31 -8.84
C ARG A 127 -25.79 -18.80 -8.82
N PHE A 128 -24.82 -19.66 -9.09
CA PHE A 128 -23.42 -19.29 -9.18
C PHE A 128 -23.21 -18.17 -10.22
N ARG A 129 -23.74 -18.35 -11.43
CA ARG A 129 -23.68 -17.32 -12.49
C ARG A 129 -24.37 -16.02 -12.07
N ALA A 130 -25.56 -16.10 -11.47
CA ALA A 130 -26.28 -14.93 -10.99
C ALA A 130 -25.49 -14.17 -9.90
N LEU A 131 -24.89 -14.88 -8.95
CA LEU A 131 -24.04 -14.28 -7.91
C LEU A 131 -22.77 -13.66 -8.51
N VAL A 132 -22.13 -14.30 -9.48
CA VAL A 132 -20.97 -13.73 -10.19
C VAL A 132 -21.36 -12.44 -10.89
N LEU A 133 -22.46 -12.44 -11.66
CA LEU A 133 -22.91 -11.23 -12.37
C LEU A 133 -23.27 -10.11 -11.38
N ALA A 134 -24.03 -10.42 -10.32
CA ALA A 134 -24.39 -9.44 -9.30
C ALA A 134 -23.16 -8.89 -8.56
N ALA A 135 -22.24 -9.76 -8.15
CA ALA A 135 -20.99 -9.39 -7.51
C ALA A 135 -20.13 -8.49 -8.39
N MET A 136 -19.97 -8.83 -9.68
CA MET A 136 -19.18 -8.02 -10.61
C MET A 136 -19.84 -6.68 -10.89
N ALA A 137 -21.16 -6.65 -11.10
CA ALA A 137 -21.90 -5.41 -11.31
C ALA A 137 -21.81 -4.47 -10.10
N ILE A 138 -21.98 -5.01 -8.88
CA ILE A 138 -21.87 -4.23 -7.65
C ILE A 138 -20.43 -3.78 -7.41
N ALA A 139 -19.45 -4.67 -7.57
CA ALA A 139 -18.04 -4.31 -7.45
C ALA A 139 -17.64 -3.20 -8.44
N ALA A 140 -18.12 -3.28 -9.68
CA ALA A 140 -17.84 -2.29 -10.72
C ALA A 140 -18.58 -0.96 -10.55
N GLY A 141 -19.83 -0.98 -10.06
CA GLY A 141 -20.71 0.19 -10.05
C GLY A 141 -20.89 0.87 -8.70
N ALA A 142 -20.71 0.15 -7.59
CA ALA A 142 -21.11 0.60 -6.25
C ALA A 142 -20.00 0.45 -5.19
N THR A 143 -18.77 0.15 -5.61
CA THR A 143 -17.64 0.04 -4.68
C THR A 143 -16.43 0.83 -5.13
N SER A 144 -15.44 0.94 -4.26
CA SER A 144 -14.13 1.53 -4.56
C SER A 144 -13.22 0.62 -5.41
N LEU A 145 -13.54 -0.66 -5.59
CA LEU A 145 -12.65 -1.62 -6.26
C LEU A 145 -12.13 -1.15 -7.62
N PRO A 146 -12.93 -0.54 -8.52
CA PRO A 146 -12.44 -0.12 -9.84
C PRO A 146 -11.38 0.98 -9.76
N TYR A 147 -11.46 1.85 -8.75
CA TYR A 147 -10.47 2.89 -8.50
C TYR A 147 -9.13 2.24 -8.17
N PHE A 148 -9.11 1.31 -7.21
CA PHE A 148 -7.89 0.62 -6.78
C PHE A 148 -7.35 -0.39 -7.79
N ALA A 149 -8.21 -1.09 -8.54
CA ALA A 149 -7.76 -1.97 -9.61
C ALA A 149 -7.08 -1.19 -10.76
N SER A 150 -7.53 0.04 -11.01
CA SER A 150 -6.94 0.95 -12.00
C SER A 150 -5.77 1.78 -11.44
N PHE A 151 -5.53 1.73 -10.13
CA PHE A 151 -4.50 2.52 -9.45
C PHE A 151 -3.14 1.82 -9.60
N LEU A 152 -2.13 2.55 -10.06
CA LEU A 152 -0.76 2.03 -10.22
C LEU A 152 0.00 2.08 -8.90
N MET A 153 -0.63 1.50 -7.89
CA MET A 153 -0.12 1.27 -6.54
C MET A 153 -0.58 -0.12 -6.07
N PRO A 154 0.15 -0.79 -5.17
CA PRO A 154 -0.20 -2.13 -4.72
C PRO A 154 -1.46 -2.21 -3.84
N ASP A 155 -2.18 -1.11 -3.62
CA ASP A 155 -3.30 -0.99 -2.67
C ASP A 155 -4.40 -2.04 -2.86
N VAL A 156 -4.74 -2.42 -4.09
CA VAL A 156 -5.77 -3.45 -4.36
C VAL A 156 -5.43 -4.79 -3.68
N PHE A 157 -4.14 -5.10 -3.55
CA PHE A 157 -3.69 -6.36 -2.95
C PHE A 157 -3.94 -6.45 -1.45
N ALA A 158 -4.16 -5.34 -0.74
CA ALA A 158 -4.59 -5.39 0.66
C ALA A 158 -5.98 -6.02 0.79
N GLY A 159 -6.94 -5.55 0.00
CA GLY A 159 -8.29 -6.11 -0.03
C GLY A 159 -8.30 -7.56 -0.50
N LEU A 160 -7.52 -7.87 -1.55
CA LEU A 160 -7.38 -9.23 -2.06
C LEU A 160 -6.72 -10.18 -1.06
N ALA A 161 -5.74 -9.73 -0.29
CA ALA A 161 -5.11 -10.52 0.77
C ALA A 161 -6.10 -10.85 1.89
N ILE A 162 -6.90 -9.88 2.34
CA ILE A 162 -7.95 -10.11 3.34
C ILE A 162 -9.00 -11.10 2.81
N TRP A 163 -9.43 -10.92 1.56
CA TRP A 163 -10.36 -11.81 0.89
C TRP A 163 -9.84 -13.25 0.82
N ALA A 164 -8.63 -13.43 0.30
CA ALA A 164 -7.96 -14.72 0.19
C ALA A 164 -7.79 -15.37 1.58
N ALA A 165 -7.34 -14.62 2.59
CA ALA A 165 -7.20 -15.09 3.96
C ALA A 165 -8.54 -15.60 4.52
N ALA A 166 -9.64 -14.88 4.30
CA ALA A 166 -10.97 -15.32 4.71
C ALA A 166 -11.38 -16.62 4.03
N MET A 167 -11.14 -16.77 2.73
CA MET A 167 -11.47 -17.98 1.97
C MET A 167 -10.65 -19.19 2.45
N VAL A 168 -9.33 -19.04 2.60
CA VAL A 168 -8.47 -20.17 3.02
C VAL A 168 -8.68 -20.55 4.49
N LEU A 169 -8.82 -19.59 5.40
CA LEU A 169 -8.99 -19.89 6.84
C LEU A 169 -10.33 -20.56 7.15
N THR A 170 -11.36 -20.30 6.35
CA THR A 170 -12.73 -20.79 6.62
C THR A 170 -13.20 -21.85 5.62
N GLY A 171 -12.48 -22.02 4.50
CA GLY A 171 -12.88 -22.85 3.39
C GLY A 171 -11.85 -23.88 2.93
N TRP A 172 -10.67 -23.99 3.56
CA TRP A 172 -9.54 -24.82 3.10
C TRP A 172 -9.90 -26.23 2.59
N ALA A 173 -10.75 -26.94 3.34
CA ALA A 173 -11.12 -28.32 3.00
C ALA A 173 -11.90 -28.44 1.69
N ARG A 174 -12.60 -27.38 1.27
CA ARG A 174 -13.39 -27.32 0.03
C ARG A 174 -12.55 -26.88 -1.19
N GLU A 175 -11.33 -26.42 -0.94
CA GLU A 175 -10.48 -25.89 -2.00
C GLU A 175 -9.83 -27.00 -2.82
N SER A 176 -9.96 -26.90 -4.15
CA SER A 176 -9.19 -27.73 -5.06
C SER A 176 -7.73 -27.30 -5.05
N PHE A 177 -6.83 -28.17 -5.52
CA PHE A 177 -5.40 -27.87 -5.59
C PHE A 177 -5.10 -26.58 -6.38
N GLY A 178 -5.77 -26.40 -7.53
CA GLY A 178 -5.60 -25.19 -8.36
C GLY A 178 -5.96 -23.90 -7.63
N TRP A 179 -7.04 -23.90 -6.84
CA TRP A 179 -7.41 -22.73 -6.04
C TRP A 179 -6.49 -22.50 -4.85
N ARG A 180 -6.01 -23.57 -4.20
CA ARG A 180 -4.97 -23.43 -3.16
C ARG A 180 -3.71 -22.78 -3.71
N LEU A 181 -3.29 -23.18 -4.92
CA LEU A 181 -2.14 -22.57 -5.60
C LEU A 181 -2.41 -21.11 -5.96
N PHE A 182 -3.61 -20.80 -6.48
CA PHE A 182 -4.00 -19.43 -6.79
C PHE A 182 -3.95 -18.53 -5.54
N TRP A 183 -4.58 -18.96 -4.43
CA TRP A 183 -4.55 -18.21 -3.18
C TRP A 183 -3.14 -18.05 -2.63
N ALA A 184 -2.34 -19.10 -2.69
CA ALA A 184 -0.94 -19.03 -2.26
C ALA A 184 -0.14 -18.01 -3.08
N ALA A 185 -0.25 -18.07 -4.41
CA ALA A 185 0.42 -17.13 -5.31
C ALA A 185 -0.04 -15.68 -5.06
N LEU A 186 -1.34 -15.47 -4.88
CA LEU A 186 -1.92 -14.15 -4.61
C LEU A 186 -1.44 -13.58 -3.27
N LEU A 187 -1.40 -14.39 -2.21
CA LEU A 187 -0.93 -13.98 -0.89
C LEU A 187 0.58 -13.68 -0.89
N CYS A 188 1.39 -14.55 -1.52
CA CYS A 188 2.82 -14.32 -1.68
C CYS A 188 3.10 -13.04 -2.47
N PHE A 189 2.39 -12.83 -3.60
CA PHE A 189 2.54 -11.61 -4.39
C PHE A 189 2.11 -10.37 -3.61
N ALA A 190 1.00 -10.42 -2.87
CA ALA A 190 0.56 -9.31 -2.03
C ALA A 190 1.62 -8.93 -0.99
N ALA A 191 2.25 -9.92 -0.35
CA ALA A 191 3.34 -9.73 0.61
C ALA A 191 4.59 -9.10 -0.04
N LEU A 192 4.97 -9.59 -1.23
CA LEU A 192 6.09 -9.06 -2.01
C LEU A 192 5.82 -7.64 -2.52
N ALA A 193 4.56 -7.31 -2.84
CA ALA A 193 4.18 -6.03 -3.41
C ALA A 193 4.26 -4.87 -2.40
N HIS A 194 4.06 -5.12 -1.09
CA HIS A 194 4.14 -4.08 -0.08
C HIS A 194 4.37 -4.62 1.35
N ALA A 195 5.28 -4.01 2.11
CA ALA A 195 5.63 -4.44 3.48
C ALA A 195 4.44 -4.43 4.46
N LEU A 196 3.52 -3.45 4.36
CA LEU A 196 2.29 -3.43 5.18
C LEU A 196 1.41 -4.67 4.94
N HIS A 197 1.41 -5.27 3.74
CA HIS A 197 0.65 -6.50 3.48
C HIS A 197 1.29 -7.69 4.19
N MET A 198 2.62 -7.76 4.29
CA MET A 198 3.30 -8.77 5.09
C MET A 198 2.85 -8.72 6.55
N LEU A 199 2.82 -7.51 7.16
CA LEU A 199 2.31 -7.33 8.53
C LEU A 199 0.84 -7.75 8.66
N LEU A 200 0.01 -7.42 7.67
CA LEU A 200 -1.39 -7.81 7.63
C LEU A 200 -1.56 -9.33 7.58
N LEU A 201 -0.73 -10.05 6.82
CA LEU A 201 -0.75 -11.51 6.74
C LEU A 201 -0.30 -12.16 8.05
N VAL A 202 0.71 -11.63 8.72
CA VAL A 202 1.13 -12.10 10.06
C VAL A 202 -0.03 -11.94 11.05
N ALA A 203 -0.67 -10.77 11.06
CA ALA A 203 -1.80 -10.51 11.95
C ALA A 203 -3.01 -11.42 11.65
N LEU A 204 -3.34 -11.63 10.38
CA LEU A 204 -4.39 -12.57 9.96
C LEU A 204 -4.03 -14.04 10.25
N GLY A 205 -2.75 -14.41 10.18
CA GLY A 205 -2.24 -15.69 10.65
C GLY A 205 -2.49 -15.88 12.16
N GLY A 206 -2.27 -14.83 12.95
CA GLY A 206 -2.64 -14.76 14.37
C GLY A 206 -4.14 -14.93 14.61
N VAL A 207 -4.99 -14.28 13.80
CA VAL A 207 -6.45 -14.52 13.82
C VAL A 207 -6.75 -15.99 13.53
N GLY A 208 -6.10 -16.59 12.54
CA GLY A 208 -6.21 -18.02 12.24
C GLY A 208 -5.83 -18.93 13.41
N CYS A 209 -4.74 -18.60 14.13
CA CYS A 209 -4.35 -19.28 15.37
C CYS A 209 -5.44 -19.17 16.44
N GLY A 210 -5.99 -17.97 16.66
CA GLY A 210 -7.10 -17.75 17.59
C GLY A 210 -8.34 -18.57 17.22
N LEU A 211 -8.72 -18.58 15.94
CA LEU A 211 -9.84 -19.40 15.45
C LEU A 211 -9.61 -20.90 15.66
N ARG A 212 -8.38 -21.39 15.47
CA ARG A 212 -8.01 -22.78 15.76
C ARG A 212 -8.14 -23.09 17.26
N LEU A 213 -7.69 -22.20 18.14
CA LEU A 213 -7.82 -22.38 19.58
C LEU A 213 -9.30 -22.48 20.00
N LEU A 214 -10.16 -21.62 19.43
CA LEU A 214 -11.60 -21.61 19.73
C LEU A 214 -12.37 -22.80 19.14
N ARG A 215 -11.95 -23.31 17.96
CA ARG A 215 -12.66 -24.40 17.25
C ARG A 215 -12.06 -25.78 17.48
N GLY A 216 -10.93 -25.87 18.18
CA GLY A 216 -10.21 -27.10 18.44
C GLY A 216 -9.30 -27.57 17.30
N ARG A 217 -8.65 -28.72 17.52
CA ARG A 217 -7.59 -29.26 16.64
C ARG A 217 -8.08 -29.72 15.25
N SER A 218 -9.40 -29.79 15.04
CA SER A 218 -10.04 -30.18 13.78
C SER A 218 -9.92 -29.12 12.68
N ALA A 219 -9.66 -27.85 13.03
CA ALA A 219 -9.30 -26.85 12.04
C ALA A 219 -7.96 -27.23 11.36
N PRO A 220 -7.74 -26.99 10.06
CA PRO A 220 -6.46 -27.30 9.42
C PRO A 220 -5.37 -26.27 9.78
N LEU A 221 -4.13 -26.71 9.99
CA LEU A 221 -2.96 -25.82 10.17
C LEU A 221 -2.47 -25.21 8.84
N ALA A 222 -2.71 -25.90 7.73
CA ALA A 222 -2.23 -25.51 6.41
C ALA A 222 -2.56 -24.06 6.00
N PRO A 223 -3.80 -23.52 6.14
CA PRO A 223 -4.07 -22.13 5.79
C PRO A 223 -3.37 -21.12 6.72
N ILE A 224 -3.13 -21.47 7.99
CA ILE A 224 -2.37 -20.62 8.92
C ILE A 224 -0.89 -20.58 8.50
N ALA A 225 -0.32 -21.76 8.24
CA ALA A 225 1.04 -21.90 7.72
C ALA A 225 1.21 -21.18 6.38
N LEU A 226 0.18 -21.17 5.52
CA LEU A 226 0.19 -20.43 4.27
C LEU A 226 0.31 -18.92 4.48
N LEU A 227 -0.44 -18.33 5.43
CA LEU A 227 -0.37 -16.90 5.71
C LEU A 227 1.01 -16.48 6.25
N PHE A 228 1.55 -17.23 7.22
CA PHE A 228 2.90 -16.98 7.73
C PHE A 228 3.98 -17.25 6.68
N GLY A 229 3.83 -18.30 5.88
CA GLY A 229 4.73 -18.62 4.78
C GLY A 229 4.75 -17.53 3.72
N ALA A 230 3.60 -17.00 3.31
CA ALA A 230 3.51 -15.87 2.39
C ALA A 230 4.16 -14.61 2.95
N ALA A 231 3.97 -14.33 4.24
CA ALA A 231 4.67 -13.23 4.92
C ALA A 231 6.20 -13.45 4.93
N ALA A 232 6.67 -14.66 5.21
CA ALA A 232 8.09 -15.02 5.17
C ALA A 232 8.68 -14.88 3.75
N VAL A 233 7.92 -15.22 2.70
CA VAL A 233 8.31 -14.96 1.30
C VAL A 233 8.46 -13.46 1.05
N GLY A 234 7.53 -12.64 1.54
CA GLY A 234 7.65 -11.18 1.48
C GLY A 234 8.92 -10.65 2.14
N LEU A 235 9.22 -11.13 3.36
CA LEU A 235 10.44 -10.77 4.10
C LEU A 235 11.71 -11.21 3.38
N ALA A 236 11.74 -12.45 2.89
CA ALA A 236 12.87 -12.99 2.15
C ALA A 236 13.10 -12.24 0.83
N GLY A 237 12.02 -11.89 0.10
CA GLY A 237 12.09 -11.09 -1.12
C GLY A 237 12.63 -9.68 -0.86
N ASP A 238 12.18 -9.03 0.21
CA ASP A 238 12.71 -7.72 0.62
C ASP A 238 14.20 -7.79 0.99
N ALA A 239 14.61 -8.80 1.78
CA ALA A 239 16.01 -9.02 2.14
C ALA A 239 16.89 -9.33 0.91
N ALA A 240 16.44 -10.22 0.03
CA ALA A 240 17.15 -10.57 -1.20
C ALA A 240 17.34 -9.36 -2.12
N PHE A 241 16.33 -8.49 -2.22
CA PHE A 241 16.44 -7.26 -3.00
C PHE A 241 17.47 -6.29 -2.43
N GLN A 242 17.51 -6.12 -1.11
CA GLN A 242 18.51 -5.25 -0.46
C GLN A 242 19.93 -5.76 -0.68
N LEU A 243 20.15 -7.07 -0.51
CA LEU A 243 21.45 -7.70 -0.74
C LEU A 243 21.86 -7.61 -2.22
N GLY A 244 20.91 -7.86 -3.13
CA GLY A 244 21.15 -7.83 -4.57
C GLY A 244 21.53 -6.44 -5.11
N ILE A 245 20.84 -5.37 -4.67
CA ILE A 245 21.23 -4.00 -5.07
C ILE A 245 22.57 -3.60 -4.47
N GLY A 246 22.85 -3.99 -3.22
CA GLY A 246 24.15 -3.73 -2.59
C GLY A 246 25.32 -4.28 -3.41
N ALA A 247 25.14 -5.48 -3.99
CA ALA A 247 26.14 -6.12 -4.85
C ALA A 247 26.24 -5.49 -6.25
N LEU A 248 25.12 -5.04 -6.84
CA LEU A 248 25.09 -4.55 -8.24
C LEU A 248 25.42 -3.07 -8.40
N ALA A 249 25.10 -2.22 -7.41
CA ALA A 249 25.09 -0.77 -7.59
C ALA A 249 26.28 -0.04 -6.96
N HIS A 250 27.12 -0.72 -6.15
CA HIS A 250 28.19 -0.10 -5.34
C HIS A 250 27.75 1.18 -4.59
N ARG A 251 26.45 1.31 -4.30
CA ARG A 251 25.83 2.47 -3.64
C ARG A 251 24.97 1.97 -2.49
N GLU A 252 25.10 2.62 -1.33
CA GLU A 252 24.24 2.33 -0.18
C GLU A 252 22.79 2.69 -0.50
N THR A 253 21.90 1.75 -0.19
CA THR A 253 20.45 1.92 -0.33
C THR A 253 19.89 2.61 0.91
N VAL A 254 18.98 3.57 0.72
CA VAL A 254 18.41 4.34 1.84
C VAL A 254 16.92 4.08 1.95
N ARG A 255 16.49 3.54 3.10
CA ARG A 255 15.06 3.41 3.44
C ARG A 255 14.56 4.69 4.10
N PRO A 256 13.52 5.35 3.54
CA PRO A 256 12.96 6.54 4.16
C PRO A 256 12.48 6.25 5.60
N PRO A 257 12.75 7.15 6.57
CA PRO A 257 12.50 6.91 7.98
C PRO A 257 11.03 7.16 8.39
N PHE A 258 10.08 6.44 7.77
CA PHE A 258 8.63 6.65 7.97
C PHE A 258 8.20 6.63 9.43
N LEU A 259 8.70 5.65 10.21
CA LEU A 259 8.29 5.50 11.61
C LEU A 259 8.86 6.60 12.50
N ALA A 260 10.10 7.05 12.24
CA ALA A 260 10.68 8.19 12.96
C ALA A 260 9.89 9.48 12.68
N MET A 261 9.54 9.73 11.41
CA MET A 261 8.71 10.89 11.06
C MET A 261 7.31 10.80 11.66
N ARG A 262 6.74 9.59 11.78
CA ARG A 262 5.45 9.36 12.45
C ARG A 262 5.51 9.76 13.92
N VAL A 263 6.48 9.24 14.68
CA VAL A 263 6.58 9.55 16.12
C VAL A 263 6.92 11.02 16.37
N ILE A 264 7.63 11.69 15.47
CA ILE A 264 7.85 13.14 15.53
C ILE A 264 6.54 13.89 15.27
N ALA A 265 5.83 13.56 14.19
CA ALA A 265 4.56 14.19 13.84
C ALA A 265 3.45 13.97 14.89
N ASP A 266 3.52 12.87 15.64
CA ASP A 266 2.61 12.56 16.75
C ASP A 266 2.85 13.39 18.02
N GLY A 267 4.01 14.07 18.11
CA GLY A 267 4.39 14.87 19.27
C GLY A 267 5.52 14.30 20.14
N PRO A 268 5.54 13.01 20.56
CA PRO A 268 6.54 12.54 21.51
C PRO A 268 7.96 12.57 20.93
N GLY A 269 8.12 12.32 19.62
CA GLY A 269 9.42 12.47 18.95
C GLY A 269 9.86 13.93 18.88
N ALA A 270 8.95 14.88 18.67
CA ALA A 270 9.28 16.29 18.68
C ALA A 270 9.69 16.78 20.08
N ALA A 271 9.04 16.27 21.14
CA ALA A 271 9.42 16.55 22.52
C ALA A 271 10.83 15.99 22.82
N TYR A 272 11.09 14.74 22.43
CA TYR A 272 12.41 14.13 22.56
C TYR A 272 13.51 14.97 21.88
N LEU A 273 13.25 15.46 20.66
CA LEU A 273 14.23 16.28 19.94
C LEU A 273 14.55 17.61 20.67
N ARG A 274 13.58 18.18 21.40
CA ARG A 274 13.80 19.41 22.17
C ARG A 274 14.52 19.16 23.49
N GLU A 275 14.19 18.08 24.17
CA GLU A 275 14.60 17.84 25.56
C GLU A 275 15.87 16.99 25.68
N ASP A 276 16.06 16.02 24.79
CA ASP A 276 17.08 14.97 24.94
C ASP A 276 18.27 15.12 23.97
N CYS A 277 18.14 15.93 22.92
CA CYS A 277 19.22 16.19 21.97
C CYS A 277 20.43 16.95 22.54
N ALA A 278 20.39 17.39 23.80
CA ALA A 278 21.58 17.84 24.51
C ALA A 278 22.48 16.69 24.98
N ARG A 279 21.93 15.46 25.04
CA ARG A 279 22.57 14.26 25.61
C ARG A 279 22.71 13.11 24.61
N THR A 280 22.20 13.28 23.40
CA THR A 280 22.20 12.26 22.35
C THR A 280 22.63 12.89 21.04
N ASP A 281 23.24 12.11 20.17
CA ASP A 281 23.87 12.58 18.95
C ASP A 281 23.10 12.19 17.68
N PHE A 282 21.87 11.68 17.78
CA PHE A 282 21.05 11.29 16.62
C PHE A 282 21.05 12.36 15.53
N ALA A 283 21.15 11.95 14.26
CA ALA A 283 21.14 12.88 13.12
C ALA A 283 19.88 13.77 13.09
N LEU A 284 18.75 13.26 13.58
CA LEU A 284 17.50 14.02 13.70
C LEU A 284 17.59 15.20 14.69
N CYS A 285 18.59 15.23 15.58
CA CYS A 285 18.80 16.36 16.50
C CYS A 285 19.17 17.67 15.80
N ALA A 286 19.65 17.61 14.55
CA ALA A 286 19.83 18.79 13.71
C ALA A 286 18.50 19.55 13.48
N PHE A 287 17.35 18.87 13.61
CA PHE A 287 16.02 19.41 13.36
C PHE A 287 15.24 19.80 14.64
N ARG A 288 15.90 19.93 15.80
CA ARG A 288 15.26 20.23 17.09
C ARG A 288 14.40 21.51 17.12
N GLY A 289 14.65 22.46 16.22
CA GLY A 289 13.92 23.72 16.09
C GLY A 289 12.89 23.76 14.96
N ALA A 290 12.71 22.65 14.23
CA ALA A 290 11.77 22.61 13.11
C ALA A 290 10.30 22.67 13.59
N PRO A 291 9.41 23.35 12.84
CA PRO A 291 8.00 23.40 13.16
C PRO A 291 7.37 22.00 13.08
N SER A 292 6.33 21.77 13.89
CA SER A 292 5.53 20.54 13.78
C SER A 292 4.77 20.52 12.45
N SER A 293 4.81 19.38 11.76
CA SER A 293 4.01 19.13 10.57
C SER A 293 3.57 17.67 10.53
N ASN A 294 2.79 17.29 9.52
CA ASN A 294 2.46 15.88 9.29
C ASN A 294 3.70 15.11 8.79
N SER A 295 3.71 13.79 8.99
CA SER A 295 4.86 12.94 8.68
C SER A 295 5.25 12.94 7.20
N ASP A 296 4.32 13.16 6.27
CA ASP A 296 4.62 13.23 4.84
C ASP A 296 5.39 14.49 4.49
N VAL A 297 5.02 15.64 5.08
CA VAL A 297 5.75 16.90 4.88
C VAL A 297 7.16 16.80 5.47
N LEU A 298 7.27 16.25 6.70
CA LEU A 298 8.56 16.02 7.34
C LEU A 298 9.46 15.09 6.52
N LEU A 299 8.89 14.11 5.82
CA LEU A 299 9.65 13.15 5.03
C LEU A 299 10.03 13.71 3.66
N TRP A 300 9.07 14.31 2.94
CA TRP A 300 9.18 14.52 1.51
C TRP A 300 9.45 15.95 1.08
N SER A 301 9.20 16.95 1.93
CA SER A 301 9.40 18.35 1.53
C SER A 301 10.87 18.64 1.25
N ALA A 302 11.14 19.27 0.10
CA ALA A 302 12.46 19.79 -0.24
C ALA A 302 12.77 21.11 0.50
N ASP A 303 11.76 21.81 1.04
CA ASP A 303 11.99 23.04 1.84
C ASP A 303 12.69 22.66 3.16
N PRO A 304 13.93 23.13 3.42
CA PRO A 304 14.67 22.82 4.64
C PRO A 304 13.98 23.28 5.93
N ARG A 305 13.00 24.18 5.83
CA ARG A 305 12.19 24.64 6.98
C ARG A 305 11.09 23.65 7.36
N LEU A 306 10.72 22.75 6.45
CA LEU A 306 9.59 21.83 6.60
C LEU A 306 10.02 20.37 6.56
N GLY A 307 10.94 20.01 5.66
CA GLY A 307 11.45 18.66 5.48
C GLY A 307 12.63 18.34 6.40
N MET A 308 12.72 17.08 6.81
CA MET A 308 13.78 16.50 7.64
C MET A 308 14.57 15.40 6.92
N PHE A 309 14.07 14.86 5.80
CA PHE A 309 14.74 13.78 5.06
C PHE A 309 15.09 14.19 3.62
N THR A 310 14.12 14.55 2.77
CA THR A 310 14.40 15.01 1.40
C THR A 310 15.34 16.22 1.37
N SER A 311 15.17 17.17 2.30
CA SER A 311 16.00 18.36 2.44
C SER A 311 17.42 18.10 2.99
N ALA A 312 17.66 16.93 3.59
CA ALA A 312 18.93 16.59 4.23
C ALA A 312 19.98 16.15 3.21
N SER A 313 21.27 16.29 3.56
CA SER A 313 22.35 15.82 2.70
C SER A 313 22.28 14.30 2.48
N ALA A 314 22.88 13.79 1.40
CA ALA A 314 22.87 12.35 1.13
C ALA A 314 23.52 11.52 2.25
N ALA A 315 24.52 12.08 2.94
CA ALA A 315 25.16 11.46 4.10
C ALA A 315 24.23 11.46 5.32
N ASP A 316 23.53 12.57 5.58
CA ASP A 316 22.57 12.67 6.67
C ASP A 316 21.35 11.77 6.45
N GLN A 317 20.85 11.67 5.22
CA GLN A 317 19.77 10.73 4.88
C GLN A 317 20.14 9.29 5.24
N ARG A 318 21.36 8.84 4.91
CA ARG A 318 21.85 7.50 5.28
C ARG A 318 21.96 7.34 6.78
N ARG A 319 22.47 8.36 7.47
CA ARG A 319 22.63 8.35 8.92
C ARG A 319 21.29 8.30 9.63
N ILE A 320 20.34 9.17 9.26
CA ILE A 320 18.96 9.16 9.74
C ILE A 320 18.32 7.79 9.50
N ALA A 321 18.47 7.22 8.30
CA ALA A 321 17.87 5.93 7.97
C ALA A 321 18.42 4.78 8.83
N ARG A 322 19.73 4.79 9.14
CA ARG A 322 20.35 3.80 10.04
C ARG A 322 19.92 3.96 11.49
N GLU A 323 19.83 5.21 11.96
CA GLU A 323 19.54 5.53 13.36
C GLU A 323 18.05 5.49 13.71
N GLN A 324 17.16 5.50 12.71
CA GLN A 324 15.71 5.68 12.90
C GLN A 324 15.09 4.74 13.94
N MET A 325 15.48 3.46 13.97
CA MET A 325 14.88 2.48 14.89
C MET A 325 15.38 2.69 16.31
N GLY A 326 16.63 3.10 16.49
CA GLY A 326 17.18 3.51 17.78
C GLY A 326 16.50 4.77 18.30
N PHE A 327 16.28 5.76 17.43
CA PHE A 327 15.53 6.97 17.77
C PHE A 327 14.08 6.65 18.19
N VAL A 328 13.35 5.87 17.38
CA VAL A 328 11.98 5.47 17.70
C VAL A 328 11.91 4.73 19.03
N ALA A 329 12.83 3.79 19.28
CA ALA A 329 12.90 3.08 20.55
C ALA A 329 13.12 4.05 21.72
N ALA A 330 14.07 4.98 21.60
CA ALA A 330 14.34 5.98 22.64
C ALA A 330 13.11 6.86 22.94
N VAL A 331 12.39 7.30 21.91
CA VAL A 331 11.13 8.06 22.05
C VAL A 331 10.05 7.23 22.76
N VAL A 332 9.85 5.97 22.36
CA VAL A 332 8.86 5.08 22.96
C VAL A 332 9.17 4.82 24.44
N TRP A 333 10.44 4.58 24.77
CA TRP A 333 10.87 4.37 26.15
C TRP A 333 10.73 5.62 27.02
N ARG A 334 10.98 6.80 26.46
CA ARG A 334 10.84 8.08 27.16
C ARG A 334 9.39 8.48 27.37
N TYR A 335 8.52 8.22 26.38
CA TYR A 335 7.12 8.65 26.35
C TYR A 335 6.15 7.51 26.01
N PRO A 336 6.08 6.41 26.79
CA PRO A 336 5.31 5.23 26.42
C PRO A 336 3.79 5.51 26.36
N GLY A 337 3.25 6.19 27.37
CA GLY A 337 1.83 6.52 27.44
C GLY A 337 1.38 7.46 26.32
N TRP A 338 2.17 8.51 26.04
CA TRP A 338 1.87 9.45 24.96
C TRP A 338 1.98 8.77 23.59
N THR A 339 3.02 7.98 23.36
CA THR A 339 3.17 7.24 22.09
C THR A 339 1.99 6.28 21.87
N MET A 340 1.57 5.54 22.89
CA MET A 340 0.41 4.64 22.80
C MET A 340 -0.89 5.42 22.52
N ALA A 341 -1.11 6.54 23.22
CA ALA A 341 -2.29 7.39 23.00
C ALA A 341 -2.33 7.95 21.56
N ALA A 342 -1.19 8.38 21.02
CA ALA A 342 -1.10 8.85 19.64
C ALA A 342 -1.37 7.73 18.62
N MET A 343 -0.78 6.55 18.81
CA MET A 343 -1.03 5.38 17.97
C MET A 343 -2.52 4.99 17.96
N LEU A 344 -3.16 4.93 19.13
CA LEU A 344 -4.60 4.64 19.24
C LEU A 344 -5.46 5.74 18.62
N GLY A 345 -5.09 7.01 18.79
CA GLY A 345 -5.77 8.14 18.16
C GLY A 345 -5.69 8.07 16.64
N ASN A 346 -4.53 7.71 16.08
CA ASN A 346 -4.34 7.55 14.65
C ASN A 346 -5.09 6.33 14.10
N PHE A 347 -5.14 5.22 14.83
CA PHE A 347 -5.98 4.07 14.51
C PHE A 347 -7.47 4.44 14.46
N ALA A 348 -7.97 5.13 15.50
CA ALA A 348 -9.36 5.58 15.55
C ALA A 348 -9.69 6.58 14.42
N ARG A 349 -8.74 7.46 14.06
CA ARG A 349 -8.85 8.34 12.91
C ARG A 349 -8.94 7.52 11.61
N GLN A 350 -8.03 6.56 11.41
CA GLN A 350 -7.97 5.75 10.20
C GLN A 350 -9.26 4.95 9.97
N LEU A 351 -9.90 4.43 11.03
CA LEU A 351 -11.20 3.74 10.93
C LEU A 351 -12.32 4.61 10.33
N ARG A 352 -12.21 5.95 10.42
CA ARG A 352 -13.21 6.90 9.95
C ARG A 352 -12.87 7.53 8.59
N LEU A 353 -11.70 7.25 8.04
CA LEU A 353 -11.25 7.79 6.76
C LEU A 353 -11.68 6.86 5.63
N LEU A 354 -12.92 7.06 5.16
CA LEU A 354 -13.47 6.47 3.94
C LEU A 354 -13.64 7.59 2.91
N GLY A 355 -12.89 7.54 1.82
CA GLY A 355 -12.85 8.56 0.79
C GLY A 355 -11.86 8.29 -0.34
N LEU A 356 -12.16 8.85 -1.51
CA LEU A 356 -11.34 8.72 -2.71
C LEU A 356 -10.51 9.98 -2.97
N ARG A 357 -9.99 10.60 -1.92
CA ARG A 357 -9.29 11.91 -2.02
C ARG A 357 -8.09 11.85 -2.95
N GLU A 358 -7.33 10.75 -2.90
CA GLU A 358 -6.15 10.51 -3.74
C GLU A 358 -6.49 10.42 -5.24
N PHE A 359 -7.74 10.13 -5.59
CA PHE A 359 -8.22 10.04 -6.97
C PHE A 359 -8.74 11.38 -7.52
N SER A 360 -8.76 12.41 -6.68
CA SER A 360 -9.13 13.79 -7.03
C SER A 360 -7.98 14.79 -6.87
N THR A 361 -6.79 14.31 -6.49
CA THR A 361 -5.60 15.15 -6.30
C THR A 361 -4.77 15.11 -7.59
N PRO A 362 -4.57 16.25 -8.28
CA PRO A 362 -3.78 16.30 -9.51
C PRO A 362 -2.32 15.91 -9.22
N VAL A 363 -1.83 14.85 -9.87
CA VAL A 363 -0.47 14.33 -9.64
C VAL A 363 0.59 15.17 -10.33
N LEU A 364 0.24 15.86 -11.42
CA LEU A 364 1.16 16.74 -12.15
C LEU A 364 1.27 18.13 -11.53
N ALA A 365 0.45 18.46 -10.53
CA ALA A 365 0.58 19.70 -9.77
C ALA A 365 1.87 19.75 -8.94
N ASP A 366 2.47 18.59 -8.64
CA ASP A 366 3.81 18.50 -8.03
C ASP A 366 4.89 18.51 -9.13
N PRO A 367 5.69 19.58 -9.24
CA PRO A 367 6.71 19.70 -10.29
C PRO A 367 7.80 18.63 -10.19
N GLU A 368 8.14 18.16 -8.99
CA GLU A 368 9.16 17.12 -8.82
C GLU A 368 8.66 15.77 -9.32
N VAL A 369 7.39 15.45 -9.04
CA VAL A 369 6.75 14.24 -9.54
C VAL A 369 6.61 14.31 -11.06
N ALA A 370 6.16 15.44 -11.60
CA ALA A 370 6.03 15.65 -13.04
C ALA A 370 7.37 15.52 -13.76
N ALA A 371 8.46 16.08 -13.22
CA ALA A 371 9.80 15.98 -13.81
C ALA A 371 10.31 14.54 -13.92
N ARG A 372 9.85 13.63 -13.06
CA ARG A 372 10.23 12.20 -13.05
C ARG A 372 9.41 11.34 -14.02
N MET A 373 8.45 11.93 -14.74
CA MET A 373 7.60 11.22 -15.71
C MET A 373 8.02 11.50 -17.15
N PRO A 374 8.05 10.50 -18.06
CA PRO A 374 8.27 10.73 -19.48
C PRO A 374 7.20 11.65 -20.11
N PRO A 375 7.55 12.49 -21.09
CA PRO A 375 6.60 13.42 -21.70
C PRO A 375 5.30 12.77 -22.23
N PRO A 376 5.32 11.60 -22.92
CA PRO A 376 4.10 10.94 -23.37
C PRO A 376 3.17 10.53 -22.21
N VAL A 377 3.76 10.13 -21.08
CA VAL A 377 3.02 9.74 -19.87
C VAL A 377 2.36 10.97 -19.24
N ARG A 378 3.08 12.10 -19.15
CA ARG A 378 2.50 13.36 -18.66
C ARG A 378 1.33 13.82 -19.50
N MET A 379 1.44 13.75 -20.83
CA MET A 379 0.35 14.13 -21.74
C MET A 379 -0.89 13.25 -21.57
N MET A 380 -0.71 11.95 -21.35
CA MET A 380 -1.81 11.02 -21.05
C MET A 380 -2.50 11.40 -19.72
N ILE A 381 -1.72 11.61 -18.66
CA ILE A 381 -2.24 11.96 -17.33
C ILE A 381 -2.99 13.30 -17.38
N ALA A 382 -2.41 14.33 -18.01
CA ALA A 382 -3.01 15.66 -18.15
C ALA A 382 -4.40 15.64 -18.82
N ARG A 383 -4.67 14.65 -19.67
CA ARG A 383 -5.97 14.49 -20.35
C ARG A 383 -6.97 13.64 -19.57
N SER A 384 -6.55 13.02 -18.46
CA SER A 384 -7.38 12.10 -17.68
C SER A 384 -8.44 12.85 -16.83
N PRO A 385 -9.64 12.28 -16.64
CA PRO A 385 -10.61 12.78 -15.67
C PRO A 385 -10.08 12.88 -14.24
N ALA A 386 -9.22 11.95 -13.79
CA ALA A 386 -8.60 12.02 -12.46
C ALA A 386 -7.81 13.32 -12.26
N GLU A 387 -6.96 13.66 -13.23
CA GLU A 387 -6.12 14.87 -13.15
C GLU A 387 -6.94 16.17 -13.20
N ARG A 388 -8.07 16.15 -13.91
CA ARG A 388 -9.01 17.28 -13.96
C ARG A 388 -10.00 17.32 -12.79
N GLY A 389 -9.88 16.42 -11.81
CA GLY A 389 -10.82 16.33 -10.69
C GLY A 389 -12.25 15.94 -11.09
N ALA A 390 -12.43 15.29 -12.24
CA ALA A 390 -13.72 14.98 -12.83
C ALA A 390 -14.24 13.55 -12.53
N LEU A 391 -13.53 12.78 -11.69
CA LEU A 391 -14.04 11.50 -11.20
C LEU A 391 -15.15 11.73 -10.15
N PRO A 392 -16.15 10.83 -10.04
CA PRO A 392 -17.30 11.01 -9.15
C PRO A 392 -16.96 10.68 -7.67
N THR A 393 -15.85 11.22 -7.16
CA THR A 393 -15.35 11.00 -5.79
C THR A 393 -16.25 11.65 -4.73
N VAL A 394 -16.91 12.77 -5.08
CA VAL A 394 -17.87 13.45 -4.18
C VAL A 394 -19.11 12.58 -3.93
N LEU A 395 -19.71 12.03 -4.99
CA LEU A 395 -20.85 11.12 -4.85
C LEU A 395 -20.47 9.89 -4.02
N TYR A 396 -19.31 9.30 -4.30
CA TYR A 396 -18.79 8.18 -3.52
C TYR A 396 -18.66 8.53 -2.04
N ARG A 397 -18.06 9.68 -1.70
CA ARG A 397 -17.88 10.12 -0.30
C ARG A 397 -19.20 10.21 0.47
N TRP A 398 -20.29 10.63 -0.17
CA TRP A 398 -21.61 10.69 0.47
C TRP A 398 -22.26 9.31 0.62
N LEU A 399 -22.02 8.40 -0.32
CA LEU A 399 -22.66 7.08 -0.35
C LEU A 399 -21.89 6.00 0.41
N VAL A 400 -20.56 6.13 0.58
CA VAL A 400 -19.73 5.06 1.14
C VAL A 400 -20.19 4.65 2.55
N TRP A 401 -20.41 5.61 3.45
CA TRP A 401 -20.88 5.32 4.80
C TRP A 401 -22.24 4.63 4.86
N PRO A 402 -23.33 5.20 4.29
CA PRO A 402 -24.64 4.54 4.36
C PRO A 402 -24.65 3.17 3.69
N VAL A 403 -23.94 3.00 2.56
CA VAL A 403 -23.82 1.71 1.87
C VAL A 403 -23.05 0.70 2.72
N THR A 404 -21.92 1.08 3.32
CA THR A 404 -21.13 0.21 4.22
C THR A 404 -21.94 -0.18 5.45
N LEU A 405 -22.65 0.74 6.09
CA LEU A 405 -23.49 0.45 7.26
C LEU A 405 -24.65 -0.49 6.92
N LEU A 406 -25.32 -0.27 5.78
CA LEU A 406 -26.36 -1.17 5.28
C LEU A 406 -25.79 -2.58 5.02
N ALA A 407 -24.63 -2.66 4.37
CA ALA A 407 -23.95 -3.92 4.09
C ALA A 407 -23.53 -4.68 5.37
N ILE A 408 -23.09 -3.96 6.41
CA ILE A 408 -22.85 -4.54 7.75
C ILE A 408 -24.16 -5.09 8.33
N GLY A 409 -25.25 -4.32 8.29
CA GLY A 409 -26.56 -4.75 8.78
C GLY A 409 -27.05 -6.03 8.10
N ILE A 410 -26.99 -6.08 6.76
CA ILE A 410 -27.31 -7.27 5.95
C ILE A 410 -26.45 -8.46 6.38
N THR A 411 -25.14 -8.25 6.52
CA THR A 411 -24.21 -9.29 6.93
C THR A 411 -24.54 -9.83 8.32
N LEU A 412 -24.82 -8.97 9.30
CA LEU A 412 -25.17 -9.37 10.67
C LEU A 412 -26.47 -10.18 10.70
N ILE A 413 -27.48 -9.79 9.91
CA ILE A 413 -28.72 -10.57 9.77
C ILE A 413 -28.43 -11.95 9.18
N ALA A 414 -27.60 -12.01 8.13
CA ALA A 414 -27.20 -13.28 7.51
C ALA A 414 -26.37 -14.16 8.46
N VAL A 415 -25.46 -13.60 9.26
CA VAL A 415 -24.71 -14.32 10.30
C VAL A 415 -25.65 -14.94 11.33
N ARG A 416 -26.68 -14.21 11.78
CA ARG A 416 -27.68 -14.77 12.70
C ARG A 416 -28.48 -15.92 12.10
N ARG A 417 -28.70 -15.92 10.78
CA ARG A 417 -29.48 -16.95 10.07
C ARG A 417 -28.67 -18.19 9.70
N GLU A 418 -27.43 -18.00 9.26
CA GLU A 418 -26.61 -19.02 8.60
C GLU A 418 -25.41 -19.48 9.47
N GLY A 419 -25.25 -18.89 10.65
CA GLY A 419 -24.23 -19.25 11.62
C GLY A 419 -22.82 -19.13 11.06
N TRP A 420 -21.96 -20.11 11.36
CA TRP A 420 -20.54 -20.09 10.99
C TRP A 420 -20.28 -20.03 9.47
N ARG A 421 -21.22 -20.51 8.64
CA ARG A 421 -21.06 -20.52 7.18
C ARG A 421 -20.84 -19.12 6.62
N ILE A 422 -21.51 -18.13 7.20
CA ILE A 422 -21.34 -16.70 6.89
C ILE A 422 -20.49 -16.01 7.96
N GLY A 423 -20.67 -16.38 9.24
CA GLY A 423 -19.98 -15.76 10.38
C GLY A 423 -18.46 -15.94 10.37
N GLY A 424 -17.95 -17.10 9.93
CA GLY A 424 -16.51 -17.34 9.84
C GLY A 424 -15.82 -16.38 8.87
N PRO A 425 -16.21 -16.36 7.58
CA PRO A 425 -15.65 -15.43 6.61
C PRO A 425 -15.85 -13.96 7.05
N ALA A 426 -17.05 -13.60 7.52
CA ALA A 426 -17.37 -12.26 7.99
C ALA A 426 -16.42 -11.80 9.12
N LEU A 427 -16.16 -12.67 10.09
CA LEU A 427 -15.25 -12.40 11.20
C LEU A 427 -13.82 -12.17 10.70
N VAL A 428 -13.29 -13.04 9.83
CA VAL A 428 -11.92 -12.88 9.31
C VAL A 428 -11.79 -11.59 8.49
N MET A 429 -12.75 -11.28 7.64
CA MET A 429 -12.71 -10.02 6.86
C MET A 429 -12.87 -8.80 7.76
N GLY A 430 -13.79 -8.84 8.73
CA GLY A 430 -13.98 -7.76 9.70
C GLY A 430 -12.70 -7.50 10.50
N MET A 431 -12.06 -8.56 10.99
CA MET A 431 -10.76 -8.46 11.65
C MET A 431 -9.68 -7.93 10.70
N GLY A 432 -9.65 -8.39 9.44
CA GLY A 432 -8.72 -7.90 8.43
C GLY A 432 -8.85 -6.39 8.14
N ILE A 433 -10.09 -5.89 8.07
CA ILE A 433 -10.36 -4.45 7.88
C ILE A 433 -9.91 -3.63 9.10
N VAL A 434 -10.17 -4.13 10.32
CA VAL A 434 -9.71 -3.47 11.55
C VAL A 434 -8.19 -3.49 11.66
N LEU A 435 -7.55 -4.63 11.36
CA LEU A 435 -6.10 -4.79 11.37
C LEU A 435 -5.43 -3.91 10.31
N ASN A 436 -6.01 -3.80 9.12
CA ASN A 436 -5.53 -2.86 8.09
C ASN A 436 -5.56 -1.41 8.60
N ALA A 437 -6.65 -0.98 9.26
CA ALA A 437 -6.72 0.33 9.88
C ALA A 437 -5.68 0.53 10.99
N ALA A 438 -5.46 -0.48 11.84
CA ALA A 438 -4.47 -0.42 12.91
C ALA A 438 -3.05 -0.31 12.34
N ILE A 439 -2.68 -1.19 11.42
CA ILE A 439 -1.36 -1.22 10.79
C ILE A 439 -1.08 0.10 10.03
N CYS A 440 -2.01 0.56 9.20
CA CYS A 440 -1.85 1.80 8.44
C CYS A 440 -1.88 3.04 9.34
N GLY A 441 -2.84 3.12 10.27
CA GLY A 441 -3.02 4.29 11.12
C GLY A 441 -1.93 4.44 12.17
N MET A 442 -1.47 3.35 12.78
CA MET A 442 -0.43 3.41 13.82
C MET A 442 0.97 3.64 13.25
N LEU A 443 1.27 3.13 12.05
CA LEU A 443 2.63 3.13 11.49
C LEU A 443 2.86 4.16 10.37
N SER A 444 1.80 4.76 9.84
CA SER A 444 1.87 5.72 8.74
C SER A 444 0.92 6.90 8.97
N VAL A 445 0.93 7.88 8.06
CA VAL A 445 -0.06 8.95 8.08
C VAL A 445 -1.44 8.38 7.78
N PRO A 446 -2.47 8.67 8.57
CA PRO A 446 -3.82 8.24 8.20
C PRO A 446 -4.29 8.91 6.91
N ALA A 447 -4.80 8.09 5.99
CA ALA A 447 -5.20 8.50 4.65
C ALA A 447 -6.47 7.75 4.21
N ASP A 448 -7.30 8.40 3.38
CA ASP A 448 -8.58 7.83 2.97
C ASP A 448 -8.41 6.52 2.17
N ARG A 449 -7.41 6.48 1.28
CA ARG A 449 -7.10 5.29 0.47
C ARG A 449 -6.94 3.99 1.27
N TYR A 450 -6.47 4.06 2.52
CA TYR A 450 -6.10 2.85 3.26
C TYR A 450 -7.32 2.03 3.68
N GLN A 451 -8.44 2.65 4.04
CA GLN A 451 -9.66 1.90 4.32
C GLN A 451 -10.50 1.69 3.07
N ASP A 452 -10.52 2.64 2.13
CA ASP A 452 -11.30 2.47 0.92
C ASP A 452 -10.81 1.31 0.04
N ARG A 453 -9.51 0.98 0.06
CA ARG A 453 -8.98 -0.20 -0.67
C ARG A 453 -9.48 -1.54 -0.13
N VAL A 454 -10.07 -1.56 1.07
CA VAL A 454 -10.66 -2.76 1.69
C VAL A 454 -12.17 -2.65 1.93
N ALA A 455 -12.76 -1.44 1.87
CA ALA A 455 -14.18 -1.20 2.14
C ALA A 455 -15.12 -1.95 1.17
N TRP A 456 -14.69 -2.17 -0.08
CA TRP A 456 -15.46 -2.93 -1.07
C TRP A 456 -15.76 -4.36 -0.63
N LEU A 457 -14.94 -4.96 0.25
CA LEU A 457 -15.17 -6.30 0.81
C LEU A 457 -16.48 -6.38 1.58
N VAL A 458 -16.82 -5.32 2.34
CA VAL A 458 -18.04 -5.27 3.15
C VAL A 458 -19.27 -5.30 2.25
N VAL A 459 -19.27 -4.46 1.22
CA VAL A 459 -20.36 -4.33 0.25
C VAL A 459 -20.51 -5.61 -0.56
N LEU A 460 -19.42 -6.14 -1.10
CA LEU A 460 -19.42 -7.38 -1.85
C LEU A 460 -19.92 -8.56 -0.99
N PHE A 461 -19.43 -8.67 0.24
CA PHE A 461 -19.81 -9.78 1.11
C PHE A 461 -21.29 -9.76 1.48
N ALA A 462 -21.89 -8.57 1.65
CA ALA A 462 -23.33 -8.45 1.87
C ALA A 462 -24.15 -9.07 0.73
N VAL A 463 -23.71 -8.94 -0.54
CA VAL A 463 -24.34 -9.57 -1.71
C VAL A 463 -24.31 -11.09 -1.62
N LEU A 464 -23.18 -11.65 -1.17
CA LEU A 464 -23.00 -13.10 -1.06
C LEU A 464 -23.72 -13.69 0.15
N ALA A 465 -23.78 -12.92 1.24
CA ALA A 465 -24.48 -13.25 2.46
C ALA A 465 -26.01 -13.14 2.27
N TRP A 466 -26.47 -12.28 1.35
CA TRP A 466 -27.87 -12.15 0.99
C TRP A 466 -28.38 -13.39 0.27
N ARG A 467 -28.99 -14.30 1.03
CA ARG A 467 -29.83 -15.36 0.49
C ARG A 467 -31.29 -14.96 0.69
N ASN A 468 -32.07 -14.98 -0.39
CA ASN A 468 -33.52 -15.11 -0.22
C ASN A 468 -33.75 -16.37 0.61
N PRO A 469 -34.51 -16.32 1.71
CA PRO A 469 -34.98 -17.55 2.34
C PRO A 469 -35.65 -18.36 1.23
N ALA A 470 -35.23 -19.60 1.05
CA ALA A 470 -36.02 -20.52 0.25
C ALA A 470 -37.46 -20.38 0.76
N PRO A 471 -38.48 -20.26 -0.12
CA PRO A 471 -39.85 -20.34 0.34
C PRO A 471 -39.90 -21.58 1.20
N LYS A 472 -40.33 -21.43 2.47
CA LYS A 472 -40.61 -22.60 3.30
C LYS A 472 -41.55 -23.43 2.46
N SER A 473 -41.08 -24.54 1.92
CA SER A 473 -41.92 -25.50 1.24
C SER A 473 -42.80 -26.07 2.34
N GLY A 474 -43.91 -25.37 2.60
CA GLY A 474 -44.97 -25.84 3.45
C GLY A 474 -45.57 -27.03 2.74
N PHE A 475 -45.06 -28.23 3.06
CA PHE A 475 -45.77 -29.46 2.78
C PHE A 475 -45.58 -30.43 3.95
N ARG A 476 -46.64 -30.47 4.76
CA ARG A 476 -47.27 -31.60 5.44
C ARG A 476 -46.48 -32.34 6.53
N ARG A 477 -47.01 -32.26 7.76
CA ARG A 477 -47.89 -33.32 8.22
C ARG A 477 -49.28 -32.76 8.45
#